data_AF-A0A183CWZ0-F1
#
_entry.id   AF-A0A183CWZ0-F1
#
_cell.length_a   1.000
_cell.length_b   1.000
_cell.length_c   1.000
_cell.angle_alpha   90.00
_cell.angle_beta   90.00
_cell.angle_gamma   90.00
#
_symmetry.space_group_name_H-M   'P 1'
#
loop_
_entity.id
_entity.type
_entity.pdbx_description
1 polymer ?
#
loop_
_entity_poly.entity_id
_entity_poly.type
_entity_poly.pdbx_seq_one_letter_code
_entity_poly.pdbx_strand_id
1 'polypeptide(L)'
;MITVVILNSANGVYQNSLYGLVAAFPSQYTNAVVLGTNICGTFVSIINIITLLVASDVKIAALLYFLISFLTILACFLSIFLLPKFEFYNFYMEKAKKRDEHNEVDGIKYIEAEVIPKIDGVKLTAEGDKVEVLDSGFMAKLHLYYRIFKKVWIQCVNVWCVFFVTLALFPAVMADVKYSSKTGKYDFFIPEFLFTAFTTYLLFNFLAALGSFLANFVQWPSAKWLVVPVVVRFAFIPLIMFCNYRPGFRTWGVLFDNVWVYILMASIMSITSGYFSSLAMMYAPRYYPF
;
A
#
# COMPACT_ATOMS: atom_id res chain seq x y z
N MET A 1 12.87 7.20 -15.90
CA MET A 1 13.09 7.39 -14.45
C MET A 1 12.28 8.55 -13.90
N ILE A 2 12.34 9.76 -14.48
CA ILE A 2 11.58 10.94 -14.01
C ILE A 2 10.07 10.67 -13.93
N THR A 3 9.46 10.08 -14.97
CA THR A 3 8.02 9.73 -14.99
C THR A 3 7.62 8.78 -13.87
N VAL A 4 8.48 7.81 -13.53
CA VAL A 4 8.22 6.85 -12.43
C VAL A 4 8.21 7.57 -11.09
N VAL A 5 9.14 8.50 -10.86
CA VAL A 5 9.18 9.30 -9.64
C VAL A 5 7.91 10.15 -9.52
N ILE A 6 7.52 10.85 -10.58
CA ILE A 6 6.31 11.68 -10.59
C ILE A 6 5.06 10.84 -10.30
N LEU A 7 4.91 9.69 -10.95
CA LEU A 7 3.75 8.81 -10.75
C LEU A 7 3.69 8.27 -9.32
N ASN A 8 4.81 7.84 -8.74
CA ASN A 8 4.84 7.34 -7.37
C ASN A 8 4.58 8.45 -6.35
N SER A 9 5.12 9.65 -6.56
CA SER A 9 4.84 10.82 -5.72
C SER A 9 3.36 11.20 -5.78
N ALA A 10 2.78 11.25 -6.98
CA ALA A 10 1.35 11.53 -7.15
C ALA A 10 0.47 10.46 -6.48
N ASN A 11 0.83 9.18 -6.62
CA ASN A 11 0.14 8.08 -5.95
C ASN A 11 0.22 8.21 -4.42
N GLY A 12 1.40 8.56 -3.89
CA GLY A 12 1.59 8.80 -2.46
C GLY A 12 0.74 9.96 -1.94
N VAL A 13 0.70 11.09 -2.66
CA VAL A 13 -0.15 12.23 -2.30
C VAL A 13 -1.64 11.84 -2.36
N TYR A 14 -2.08 11.17 -3.43
CA TYR A 14 -3.47 10.74 -3.59
C TYR A 14 -3.90 9.79 -2.47
N GLN A 15 -3.09 8.77 -2.18
CA GLN A 15 -3.40 7.77 -1.16
C GLN A 15 -3.47 8.39 0.24
N ASN A 16 -2.53 9.28 0.59
CA ASN A 16 -2.57 9.98 1.89
C ASN A 16 -3.77 10.92 2.01
N SER A 17 -4.09 11.68 0.96
CA SER A 17 -5.28 12.54 0.94
C SER A 17 -6.58 11.74 1.10
N LEU A 18 -6.67 10.58 0.43
CA LEU A 18 -7.83 9.70 0.57
C LEU A 18 -7.94 9.13 1.99
N TYR A 19 -6.85 8.67 2.60
CA TYR A 19 -6.87 8.21 3.99
C TYR A 19 -7.18 9.33 4.98
N GLY A 20 -6.72 10.55 4.73
CA GLY A 20 -7.09 11.73 5.51
C GLY A 20 -8.59 12.01 5.47
N LEU A 21 -9.21 11.91 4.29
CA LEU A 21 -10.65 12.05 4.14
C LEU A 21 -11.41 10.93 4.87
N VAL A 22 -10.96 9.69 4.72
CA VAL A 22 -11.65 8.50 5.26
C VAL A 22 -11.51 8.40 6.78
N ALA A 23 -10.48 9.02 7.36
CA ALA A 23 -10.29 9.09 8.82
C ALA A 23 -11.43 9.83 9.55
N ALA A 24 -12.19 10.68 8.85
CA ALA A 24 -13.40 11.32 9.39
C ALA A 24 -14.57 10.33 9.61
N PHE A 25 -14.51 9.16 8.96
CA PHE A 25 -15.55 8.14 9.02
C PHE A 25 -15.18 7.06 10.06
N PRO A 26 -16.16 6.22 10.48
CA PRO A 26 -15.90 5.06 11.31
C PRO A 26 -14.83 4.15 10.68
N SER A 27 -14.03 3.49 11.52
CA SER A 27 -12.88 2.66 11.11
C SER A 27 -13.22 1.55 10.09
N GLN A 28 -14.48 1.13 10.01
CA GLN A 28 -14.98 0.19 9.00
C GLN A 28 -14.77 0.70 7.56
N TYR A 29 -14.88 2.02 7.33
CA TYR A 29 -14.68 2.63 6.01
C TYR A 29 -13.20 2.71 5.62
N THR A 30 -12.31 2.96 6.58
CA THR A 30 -10.86 2.85 6.36
C THR A 30 -10.49 1.45 5.90
N ASN A 31 -11.04 0.42 6.57
CA ASN A 31 -10.83 -0.98 6.17
C ASN A 31 -11.39 -1.27 4.77
N ALA A 32 -12.55 -0.70 4.41
CA ALA A 32 -13.12 -0.85 3.07
C ALA A 32 -12.24 -0.23 1.99
N VAL A 33 -11.62 0.92 2.24
CA VAL A 33 -10.69 1.59 1.31
C VAL A 33 -9.39 0.79 1.15
N VAL A 34 -8.84 0.26 2.25
CA VAL A 34 -7.68 -0.65 2.21
C VAL A 34 -8.01 -1.91 1.39
N LEU A 35 -9.18 -2.51 1.62
CA LEU A 35 -9.64 -3.68 0.88
C LEU A 35 -9.80 -3.37 -0.62
N GLY A 36 -10.42 -2.24 -0.96
CA GLY A 36 -10.58 -1.78 -2.34
C GLY A 36 -9.24 -1.59 -3.06
N THR A 37 -8.24 -1.03 -2.36
CA THR A 37 -6.87 -0.89 -2.90
C THR A 37 -6.27 -2.25 -3.27
N ASN A 38 -6.45 -3.25 -2.41
CA ASN A 38 -5.95 -4.60 -2.63
C ASN A 38 -6.69 -5.32 -3.77
N ILE A 39 -8.01 -5.17 -3.88
CA ILE A 39 -8.81 -5.80 -4.94
C ILE A 39 -8.56 -5.16 -6.31
N CYS A 40 -8.28 -3.85 -6.35
CA CYS A 40 -8.05 -3.11 -7.59
C CYS A 40 -6.97 -3.74 -8.48
N GLY A 41 -5.83 -4.16 -7.91
CA GLY A 41 -4.76 -4.82 -8.68
C GLY A 41 -5.22 -6.15 -9.32
N THR A 42 -6.09 -6.89 -8.65
CA THR A 42 -6.66 -8.14 -9.17
C THR A 42 -7.60 -7.84 -10.33
N PHE A 43 -8.47 -6.84 -10.18
CA PHE A 43 -9.36 -6.36 -11.23
C PHE A 43 -8.59 -5.94 -12.49
N VAL A 44 -7.52 -5.14 -12.34
CA VAL A 44 -6.66 -4.72 -13.44
C VAL A 44 -5.98 -5.90 -14.14
N SER A 45 -5.54 -6.91 -13.37
CA SER A 45 -4.93 -8.12 -13.94
C SER A 45 -5.92 -8.97 -14.73
N ILE A 46 -7.17 -9.06 -14.26
CA ILE A 46 -8.26 -9.75 -14.97
C ILE A 46 -8.59 -9.02 -16.26
N ILE A 47 -8.71 -7.68 -16.24
CA ILE A 47 -8.90 -6.89 -17.47
C ILE A 47 -7.77 -7.17 -18.46
N ASN A 48 -6.52 -7.15 -18.02
CA ASN A 48 -5.38 -7.44 -18.89
C ASN A 48 -5.49 -8.82 -19.57
N ILE A 49 -5.90 -9.86 -18.82
CA ILE A 49 -6.13 -11.20 -19.37
C ILE A 49 -7.27 -11.20 -20.39
N ILE A 50 -8.42 -10.61 -20.05
CA ILE A 50 -9.57 -10.52 -20.96
C ILE A 50 -9.18 -9.79 -22.25
N THR A 51 -8.44 -8.70 -22.12
CA THR A 51 -7.98 -7.92 -23.27
C THR A 51 -7.04 -8.71 -24.17
N LEU A 52 -6.11 -9.48 -23.60
CA LEU A 52 -5.24 -10.38 -24.36
C LEU A 52 -6.00 -11.53 -25.03
N LEU A 53 -7.12 -11.99 -24.45
CA LEU A 53 -7.96 -13.05 -25.03
C LEU A 53 -8.85 -12.55 -26.17
N VAL A 54 -9.37 -11.31 -26.07
CA VAL A 54 -10.31 -10.73 -27.04
C VAL A 54 -9.57 -10.12 -28.23
N ALA A 55 -8.36 -9.60 -28.03
CA ALA A 55 -7.65 -8.88 -29.06
C ALA A 55 -6.98 -9.82 -30.08
N SER A 56 -7.19 -9.51 -31.35
CA SER A 56 -6.55 -10.23 -32.46
C SER A 56 -5.09 -9.82 -32.70
N ASP A 57 -4.68 -8.66 -32.17
CA ASP A 57 -3.34 -8.09 -32.32
C ASP A 57 -2.97 -7.32 -31.02
N VAL A 58 -1.68 -7.24 -30.72
CA VAL A 58 -1.08 -6.53 -29.59
C VAL A 58 -1.51 -5.05 -29.58
N LYS A 59 -1.67 -4.43 -30.75
CA LYS A 59 -2.15 -3.04 -30.87
C LYS A 59 -3.59 -2.88 -30.38
N ILE A 60 -4.47 -3.81 -30.77
CA ILE A 60 -5.89 -3.82 -30.34
C ILE A 60 -5.96 -4.12 -28.85
N ALA A 61 -5.11 -5.03 -28.34
CA ALA A 61 -5.01 -5.31 -26.92
C ALA A 61 -4.64 -4.05 -26.12
N ALA A 62 -3.58 -3.35 -26.54
CA ALA A 62 -3.19 -2.11 -25.88
C ALA A 62 -4.32 -1.06 -25.91
N LEU A 63 -4.97 -0.86 -27.07
CA LEU A 63 -6.06 0.11 -27.21
C LEU A 63 -7.24 -0.20 -26.29
N LEU A 64 -7.70 -1.46 -26.27
CA LEU A 64 -8.80 -1.89 -25.40
C LEU A 64 -8.45 -1.73 -23.91
N TYR A 65 -7.24 -2.11 -23.52
CA TYR A 65 -6.77 -1.98 -22.14
C TYR A 65 -6.74 -0.51 -21.69
N PHE A 66 -6.20 0.39 -22.53
CA PHE A 66 -6.19 1.82 -22.24
C PHE A 66 -7.59 2.43 -22.21
N LEU A 67 -8.49 2.01 -23.11
CA LEU A 67 -9.87 2.50 -23.14
C LEU A 67 -10.64 2.12 -21.86
N ILE A 68 -10.57 0.85 -21.45
CA ILE A 68 -11.22 0.38 -20.21
C ILE A 68 -10.65 1.12 -19.00
N SER A 69 -9.32 1.29 -18.96
CA SER A 69 -8.65 2.02 -17.87
C SER A 69 -9.09 3.48 -17.82
N PHE A 70 -9.19 4.16 -18.97
CA PHE A 70 -9.66 5.54 -19.06
C PHE A 70 -11.11 5.70 -18.57
N LEU A 71 -12.01 4.82 -19.01
CA LEU A 71 -13.42 4.84 -18.55
C LEU A 71 -13.52 4.57 -17.05
N THR A 72 -12.71 3.67 -16.51
CA THR A 72 -12.64 3.38 -15.07
C THR A 72 -12.18 4.60 -14.28
N ILE A 73 -11.09 5.26 -14.73
CA ILE A 73 -10.58 6.49 -14.10
C ILE A 73 -11.64 7.59 -14.15
N LEU A 74 -12.33 7.76 -15.28
CA LEU A 74 -13.40 8.76 -15.41
C LEU A 74 -14.54 8.48 -14.43
N ALA A 75 -14.95 7.23 -14.27
CA ALA A 75 -15.96 6.83 -13.29
C ALA A 75 -15.50 7.10 -11.85
N CYS A 76 -14.25 6.79 -11.51
CA CYS A 76 -13.66 7.11 -10.19
C CYS A 76 -13.63 8.63 -9.95
N PHE A 77 -13.25 9.42 -10.95
CA PHE A 77 -13.22 10.88 -10.86
C PHE A 77 -14.61 11.46 -10.62
N LEU A 78 -15.61 11.04 -11.40
CA LEU A 78 -17.01 11.46 -11.22
C LEU A 78 -17.55 11.08 -9.84
N SER A 79 -17.15 9.90 -9.32
CA SER A 79 -17.56 9.45 -7.98
C SER A 79 -17.08 10.40 -6.88
N ILE A 80 -15.90 11.02 -7.01
CA ILE A 80 -15.39 12.01 -6.05
C ILE A 80 -16.27 13.28 -6.04
N PHE A 81 -16.80 13.73 -7.18
CA PHE A 81 -17.72 14.88 -7.23
C PHE A 81 -19.12 14.56 -6.72
N LEU A 82 -19.52 13.29 -6.79
CA LEU A 82 -20.80 12.85 -6.24
C LEU A 82 -20.75 12.68 -4.72
N LEU A 83 -19.57 12.39 -4.15
CA LEU A 83 -19.40 12.12 -2.73
C LEU A 83 -19.93 13.24 -1.80
N PRO A 84 -19.66 14.54 -2.04
CA PRO A 84 -20.18 15.64 -1.20
C PRO A 84 -21.68 15.86 -1.30
N LYS A 85 -22.34 15.28 -2.31
CA LYS A 85 -23.80 15.42 -2.49
C LYS A 85 -24.60 14.49 -1.59
N PHE A 86 -23.96 13.47 -1.01
CA PHE A 86 -24.64 12.55 -0.10
C PHE A 86 -24.77 13.14 1.30
N GLU A 87 -25.97 13.10 1.88
CA GLU A 87 -26.24 13.55 3.26
C GLU A 87 -25.36 12.80 4.28
N PHE A 88 -25.11 11.52 4.03
CA PHE A 88 -24.24 10.69 4.85
C PHE A 88 -22.81 11.26 4.94
N TYR A 89 -22.26 11.73 3.81
CA TYR A 89 -20.94 12.33 3.79
C TYR A 89 -20.92 13.62 4.62
N ASN A 90 -21.90 14.50 4.41
CA ASN A 90 -21.98 15.77 5.12
C ASN A 90 -22.14 15.58 6.63
N PHE A 91 -22.94 14.60 7.06
CA PHE A 91 -23.13 14.27 8.47
C PHE A 91 -21.81 13.90 9.17
N TYR A 92 -21.03 12.99 8.58
CA TYR A 92 -19.75 12.56 9.19
C TYR A 92 -18.67 13.65 9.10
N MET A 93 -18.63 14.41 8.02
CA MET A 93 -17.69 15.53 7.89
C MET A 93 -17.96 16.64 8.90
N GLU A 94 -19.23 16.99 9.14
CA GLU A 94 -19.58 17.99 10.16
C GLU A 94 -19.27 17.48 11.57
N LYS A 95 -19.55 16.20 11.84
CA LYS A 95 -19.21 15.55 13.12
C LYS A 95 -17.69 15.50 13.35
N ALA A 96 -16.90 15.20 12.32
CA ALA A 96 -15.45 15.19 12.39
C ALA A 96 -14.90 16.60 12.67
N LYS A 97 -15.42 17.63 12.00
CA LYS A 97 -15.03 19.03 12.24
C LYS A 97 -15.26 19.44 13.70
N LYS A 98 -16.43 19.15 14.27
CA LYS A 98 -16.72 19.43 15.70
C LYS A 98 -15.79 18.67 16.64
N ARG A 99 -15.39 17.44 16.28
CA ARG A 99 -14.45 16.64 17.06
C ARG A 99 -13.02 17.20 17.00
N ASP A 100 -12.57 17.65 15.83
CA ASP A 100 -11.25 18.26 15.65
C ASP A 100 -11.14 19.56 16.44
N GLU A 101 -12.17 20.42 16.41
CA GLU A 101 -12.25 21.63 17.22
C GLU A 101 -12.14 21.33 18.73
N HIS A 102 -12.79 20.25 19.21
CA HIS A 102 -12.71 19.83 20.61
C HIS A 102 -11.34 19.23 20.97
N ASN A 103 -10.80 18.35 20.13
CA ASN A 103 -9.50 17.70 20.31
C ASN A 103 -8.35 18.71 20.26
N GLU A 104 -8.45 19.75 19.43
CA GLU A 104 -7.46 20.82 19.35
C GLU A 104 -7.39 21.59 20.68
N VAL A 105 -8.54 21.91 21.27
CA VAL A 105 -8.62 22.56 22.60
C VAL A 105 -7.99 21.67 23.69
N ASP A 106 -8.28 20.38 23.70
CA ASP A 106 -7.73 19.46 24.72
C ASP A 106 -6.24 19.16 24.52
N GLY A 107 -5.79 19.01 23.26
CA GLY A 107 -4.38 18.85 22.92
C GLY A 107 -3.55 20.07 23.31
N ILE A 108 -4.13 21.26 23.15
CA ILE A 108 -3.54 22.52 23.62
C ILE A 108 -3.41 22.52 25.15
N LYS A 109 -4.44 22.13 25.91
CA LYS A 109 -4.38 22.03 27.37
C LYS A 109 -3.33 21.02 27.86
N TYR A 110 -3.16 19.91 27.13
CA TYR A 110 -2.11 18.93 27.42
C TYR A 110 -0.71 19.50 27.18
N ILE A 111 -0.51 20.21 26.05
CA ILE A 111 0.74 20.92 25.75
C ILE A 111 1.03 21.99 26.81
N GLU A 112 0.00 22.71 27.26
CA GLU A 112 0.07 23.69 28.34
C GLU A 112 0.54 23.05 29.66
N ALA A 113 -0.05 21.91 30.04
CA ALA A 113 0.28 21.24 31.30
C ALA A 113 1.68 20.56 31.29
N GLU A 114 2.16 20.06 30.15
CA GLU A 114 3.33 19.17 30.12
C GLU A 114 4.54 19.72 29.34
N VAL A 115 4.35 20.69 28.43
CA VAL A 115 5.41 21.26 27.57
C VAL A 115 5.81 22.67 28.00
N ILE A 116 4.87 23.55 28.32
CA ILE A 116 5.14 24.93 28.75
C ILE A 116 6.06 25.01 29.99
N PRO A 117 5.93 24.17 31.04
CA PRO A 117 6.88 24.22 32.16
C PRO A 117 8.32 23.78 31.82
N LYS A 118 8.59 23.33 30.58
CA LYS A 118 9.92 22.91 30.10
C LYS A 118 10.51 23.80 29.00
N ILE A 119 9.84 24.91 28.65
CA ILE A 119 10.35 25.89 27.69
C ILE A 119 10.50 27.22 28.45
N ASP A 120 11.74 27.65 28.68
CA ASP A 120 12.02 28.99 29.19
C ASP A 120 11.44 30.04 28.22
N GLY A 121 10.49 30.86 28.70
CA GLY A 121 10.07 32.09 28.02
C GLY A 121 8.61 32.20 27.53
N VAL A 122 7.70 31.29 27.88
CA VAL A 122 6.26 31.45 27.53
C VAL A 122 5.55 32.36 28.54
N LYS A 123 5.00 33.48 28.08
CA LYS A 123 4.12 34.34 28.88
C LYS A 123 2.66 33.92 28.69
N LEU A 124 2.03 33.54 29.80
CA LEU A 124 0.59 33.29 29.89
C LEU A 124 -0.11 34.62 30.21
N THR A 125 -1.11 35.02 29.42
CA THR A 125 -2.09 36.03 29.82
C THR A 125 -3.41 35.34 30.07
N ALA A 126 -3.85 35.34 31.33
CA ALA A 126 -5.15 34.86 31.74
C ALA A 126 -6.13 36.03 31.76
N GLU A 127 -7.22 35.93 30.99
CA GLU A 127 -8.39 36.80 31.12
C GLU A 127 -9.59 35.92 31.47
N GLY A 128 -9.82 35.72 32.78
CA GLY A 128 -10.84 34.81 33.31
C GLY A 128 -10.51 33.31 33.22
N ASP A 129 -11.52 32.44 33.35
CA ASP A 129 -11.43 30.96 33.30
C ASP A 129 -11.08 30.38 31.91
N LYS A 130 -10.65 31.21 30.96
CA LYS A 130 -10.29 30.79 29.61
C LYS A 130 -8.88 31.27 29.28
N VAL A 131 -7.95 30.32 29.24
CA VAL A 131 -6.64 30.52 28.60
C VAL A 131 -6.84 30.33 27.11
N GLU A 132 -6.69 31.40 26.34
CA GLU A 132 -6.78 31.36 24.88
C GLU A 132 -5.38 31.21 24.28
N VAL A 133 -5.13 30.05 23.67
CA VAL A 133 -3.86 29.77 22.99
C VAL A 133 -3.93 30.33 21.58
N LEU A 134 -3.24 31.46 21.40
CA LEU A 134 -2.95 32.04 20.10
C LEU A 134 -2.00 31.12 19.34
N ASP A 135 -2.59 30.33 18.45
CA ASP A 135 -1.96 29.57 17.39
C ASP A 135 -1.02 28.45 17.87
N SER A 136 -1.42 27.20 17.62
CA SER A 136 -0.62 26.01 17.87
C SER A 136 0.58 26.00 16.91
N GLY A 137 1.63 26.75 17.27
CA GLY A 137 2.79 26.99 16.44
C GLY A 137 3.36 25.70 15.85
N PHE A 138 3.74 25.75 14.58
CA PHE A 138 4.26 24.63 13.78
C PHE A 138 5.24 23.71 14.54
N MET A 139 6.08 24.29 15.41
CA MET A 139 7.06 23.56 16.22
C MET A 139 6.44 22.59 17.24
N ALA A 140 5.31 22.96 17.88
CA ALA A 140 4.62 22.08 18.82
C ALA A 140 4.03 20.86 18.09
N LYS A 141 3.41 21.09 16.93
CA LYS A 141 2.90 20.02 16.04
C LYS A 141 4.02 19.11 15.56
N LEU A 142 5.15 19.68 15.14
CA LEU A 142 6.32 18.93 14.70
C LEU A 142 6.89 18.05 15.81
N HIS A 143 6.96 18.55 17.05
CA HIS A 143 7.42 17.78 18.20
C HIS A 143 6.50 16.59 18.50
N LEU A 144 5.17 16.77 18.41
CA LEU A 144 4.19 15.70 18.58
C LEU A 144 4.37 14.61 17.51
N TYR A 145 4.46 14.99 16.23
CA TYR A 145 4.70 14.06 15.13
C TYR A 145 6.01 13.30 15.32
N TYR A 146 7.08 13.98 15.73
CA TYR A 146 8.37 13.35 16.00
C TYR A 146 8.28 12.30 17.13
N ARG A 147 7.56 12.59 18.23
CA ARG A 147 7.34 11.61 19.32
C ARG A 147 6.57 10.38 18.84
N ILE A 148 5.51 10.58 18.06
CA ILE A 148 4.71 9.48 17.51
C ILE A 148 5.57 8.64 16.57
N PHE A 149 6.27 9.29 15.64
CA PHE A 149 7.17 8.64 14.68
C PHE A 149 8.23 7.80 15.40
N LYS A 150 8.90 8.35 16.42
CA LYS A 150 9.91 7.62 17.21
C LYS A 150 9.36 6.39 17.93
N LYS A 151 8.04 6.29 18.16
CA LYS A 151 7.41 5.09 18.73
C LYS A 151 7.04 4.05 17.67
N VAL A 152 6.56 4.47 16.50
CA VAL A 152 6.11 3.56 15.43
C VAL A 152 7.18 3.20 14.39
N TRP A 153 8.38 3.80 14.49
CA TRP A 153 9.44 3.69 13.47
C TRP A 153 9.77 2.26 13.04
N ILE A 154 9.77 1.29 13.95
CA ILE A 154 10.03 -0.13 13.64
C ILE A 154 8.98 -0.67 12.66
N GLN A 155 7.71 -0.30 12.84
CA GLN A 155 6.65 -0.72 11.93
C GLN A 155 6.75 0.00 10.58
N CYS A 156 7.15 1.28 10.56
CA CYS A 156 7.45 1.98 9.32
C CYS A 156 8.57 1.30 8.53
N VAL A 157 9.64 0.87 9.20
CA VAL A 157 10.74 0.12 8.59
C VAL A 157 10.27 -1.25 8.09
N ASN A 158 9.41 -1.95 8.84
CA ASN A 158 8.83 -3.22 8.38
C ASN A 158 8.03 -3.03 7.09
N VAL A 159 7.13 -2.03 7.05
CA VAL A 159 6.36 -1.68 5.85
C VAL A 159 7.29 -1.36 4.68
N TRP A 160 8.29 -0.52 4.92
CA TRP A 160 9.26 -0.14 3.89
C TRP A 160 10.02 -1.35 3.35
N CYS A 161 10.55 -2.24 4.20
CA CYS A 161 11.26 -3.44 3.80
C CYS A 161 10.37 -4.40 2.98
N VAL A 162 9.11 -4.60 3.40
CA VAL A 162 8.15 -5.43 2.66
C VAL A 162 7.96 -4.89 1.25
N PHE A 163 7.66 -3.59 1.13
CA PHE A 163 7.44 -2.95 -0.17
C PHE A 163 8.71 -2.85 -1.00
N PHE A 164 9.88 -2.63 -0.38
CA PHE A 164 11.16 -2.59 -1.08
C PHE A 164 11.43 -3.91 -1.81
N VAL A 165 11.37 -5.04 -1.10
CA VAL A 165 11.56 -6.36 -1.70
C VAL A 165 10.52 -6.63 -2.79
N THR A 166 9.26 -6.29 -2.51
CA THR A 166 8.16 -6.47 -3.46
C THR A 166 8.36 -5.68 -4.73
N LEU A 167 8.66 -4.37 -4.64
CA LEU A 167 8.83 -3.49 -5.80
C LEU A 167 10.15 -3.74 -6.55
N ALA A 168 11.16 -4.29 -5.88
CA ALA A 168 12.39 -4.73 -6.54
C ALA A 168 12.17 -5.92 -7.47
N LEU A 169 11.15 -6.76 -7.20
CA LEU A 169 10.88 -7.99 -7.94
C LEU A 169 9.65 -7.89 -8.83
N PHE A 170 8.53 -7.43 -8.27
CA PHE A 170 7.27 -7.27 -8.97
C PHE A 170 7.08 -5.81 -9.43
N PRO A 171 6.67 -5.57 -10.69
CA PRO A 171 6.44 -6.56 -11.74
C PRO A 171 7.68 -6.93 -12.56
N ALA A 172 8.70 -6.07 -12.59
CA ALA A 172 9.73 -6.07 -13.65
C ALA A 172 10.52 -7.38 -13.74
N VAL A 173 11.14 -7.82 -12.65
CA VAL A 173 11.95 -9.05 -12.65
C VAL A 173 11.07 -10.27 -12.90
N MET A 174 9.89 -10.32 -12.26
CA MET A 174 8.94 -11.42 -12.40
C MET A 174 8.31 -11.52 -13.80
N ALA A 175 8.14 -10.41 -14.53
CA ALA A 175 7.56 -10.42 -15.87
C ALA A 175 8.52 -11.02 -16.94
N ASP A 176 9.82 -10.94 -16.66
CA ASP A 176 10.89 -11.45 -17.51
C ASP A 176 11.33 -12.88 -17.15
N VAL A 177 10.69 -13.50 -16.14
CA VAL A 177 10.80 -14.95 -15.93
C VAL A 177 10.00 -15.65 -17.01
N LYS A 178 10.66 -16.51 -17.79
CA LYS A 178 10.05 -17.26 -18.90
C LYS A 178 9.92 -18.73 -18.56
N TYR A 179 8.97 -19.40 -19.22
CA TYR A 179 8.88 -20.85 -19.18
C TYR A 179 10.13 -21.49 -19.84
N SER A 180 10.67 -22.55 -19.22
CA SER A 180 11.78 -23.33 -19.77
C SER A 180 11.27 -24.72 -20.15
N SER A 181 11.26 -25.02 -21.45
CA SER A 181 10.90 -26.35 -21.94
C SER A 181 12.13 -27.25 -22.02
N LYS A 182 12.00 -28.49 -21.54
CA LYS A 182 13.06 -29.52 -21.69
C LYS A 182 13.15 -30.07 -23.11
N THR A 183 12.08 -29.95 -23.89
CA THR A 183 11.97 -30.48 -25.26
C THR A 183 12.11 -29.40 -26.33
N GLY A 184 12.25 -28.13 -25.93
CA GLY A 184 12.31 -26.97 -26.82
C GLY A 184 10.97 -26.55 -27.40
N LYS A 185 9.87 -27.27 -27.10
CA LYS A 185 8.50 -26.91 -27.48
C LYS A 185 7.71 -26.47 -26.25
N TYR A 186 6.89 -25.45 -26.40
CA TYR A 186 6.04 -24.97 -25.32
C TYR A 186 4.97 -26.03 -24.95
N ASP A 187 5.09 -26.61 -23.76
CA ASP A 187 4.24 -27.70 -23.24
C ASP A 187 3.50 -27.34 -21.95
N PHE A 188 3.50 -26.06 -21.56
CA PHE A 188 2.78 -25.59 -20.39
C PHE A 188 1.27 -25.43 -20.66
N PHE A 189 0.45 -25.62 -19.64
CA PHE A 189 -1.02 -25.64 -19.77
C PHE A 189 -1.64 -24.28 -20.10
N ILE A 190 -0.97 -23.17 -19.79
CA ILE A 190 -1.40 -21.81 -20.12
C ILE A 190 -0.75 -21.42 -21.44
N PRO A 191 -1.44 -20.78 -22.41
CA PRO A 191 -0.80 -20.25 -23.61
C PRO A 191 0.36 -19.28 -23.31
N GLU A 192 1.42 -19.29 -24.12
CA GLU A 192 2.64 -18.51 -23.88
C GLU A 192 2.38 -17.00 -23.73
N PHE A 193 1.49 -16.44 -24.56
CA PHE A 193 1.12 -15.01 -24.49
C PHE A 193 0.37 -14.62 -23.21
N LEU A 194 -0.22 -15.59 -22.50
CA LEU A 194 -0.91 -15.40 -21.23
C LEU A 194 -0.03 -15.74 -20.03
N PHE A 195 1.12 -16.38 -20.24
CA PHE A 195 1.98 -16.87 -19.17
C PHE A 195 2.28 -15.78 -18.13
N THR A 196 2.88 -14.67 -18.56
CA THR A 196 3.21 -13.54 -17.66
C THR A 196 1.97 -12.93 -17.01
N ALA A 197 0.85 -12.85 -17.75
CA ALA A 197 -0.39 -12.29 -17.20
C ALA A 197 -0.94 -13.12 -16.03
N PHE A 198 -0.88 -14.45 -16.12
CA PHE A 198 -1.32 -15.36 -15.06
C PHE A 198 -0.28 -15.51 -13.95
N THR A 199 0.95 -15.88 -14.28
CA THR A 199 1.97 -16.28 -13.28
C THR A 199 2.59 -15.11 -12.55
N THR A 200 2.46 -13.89 -13.09
CA THR A 200 3.03 -12.68 -12.49
C THR A 200 1.93 -11.73 -12.06
N TYR A 201 1.15 -11.17 -12.98
CA TYR A 201 0.19 -10.10 -12.63
C TYR A 201 -0.99 -10.61 -11.80
N LEU A 202 -1.73 -11.61 -12.30
CA LEU A 202 -2.88 -12.15 -11.59
C LEU A 202 -2.45 -12.82 -10.28
N LEU A 203 -1.46 -13.70 -10.34
CA LEU A 203 -0.94 -14.40 -9.16
C LEU A 203 -0.52 -13.42 -8.08
N PHE A 204 0.29 -12.40 -8.41
CA PHE A 204 0.75 -11.46 -7.40
C PHE A 204 -0.40 -10.65 -6.81
N ASN A 205 -1.22 -10.03 -7.65
CA ASN A 205 -2.27 -9.13 -7.18
C ASN A 205 -3.35 -9.88 -6.39
N PHE A 206 -3.77 -11.06 -6.84
CA PHE A 206 -4.76 -11.87 -6.14
C PHE A 206 -4.23 -12.36 -4.80
N LEU A 207 -3.01 -12.91 -4.76
CA LEU A 207 -2.45 -13.45 -3.53
C LEU A 207 -2.04 -12.37 -2.54
N ALA A 208 -1.59 -11.21 -3.00
CA ALA A 208 -1.39 -10.06 -2.11
C ALA A 208 -2.71 -9.60 -1.50
N ALA A 209 -3.80 -9.52 -2.29
CA ALA A 209 -5.12 -9.20 -1.77
C ALA A 209 -5.62 -10.22 -0.74
N LEU A 210 -5.43 -11.51 -1.03
CA LEU A 210 -5.75 -12.60 -0.12
C LEU A 210 -4.92 -12.50 1.17
N GLY A 211 -3.62 -12.23 1.08
CA GLY A 211 -2.75 -12.02 2.22
C GLY A 211 -3.23 -10.88 3.12
N SER A 212 -3.55 -9.73 2.53
CA SER A 212 -4.10 -8.58 3.27
C SER A 212 -5.44 -8.92 3.93
N PHE A 213 -6.29 -9.70 3.27
CA PHE A 213 -7.56 -10.16 3.83
C PHE A 213 -7.35 -11.09 5.03
N LEU A 214 -6.41 -12.05 4.93
CA LEU A 214 -6.07 -12.99 6.01
C LEU A 214 -5.55 -12.29 7.27
N ALA A 215 -4.86 -11.15 7.13
CA ALA A 215 -4.36 -10.36 8.25
C ALA A 215 -5.48 -9.80 9.15
N ASN A 216 -6.70 -9.68 8.63
CA ASN A 216 -7.87 -9.28 9.44
C ASN A 216 -8.33 -10.39 10.39
N PHE A 217 -8.17 -11.66 10.01
CA PHE A 217 -8.61 -12.81 10.81
C PHE A 217 -7.51 -13.33 11.73
N VAL A 218 -6.27 -13.39 11.22
CA VAL A 218 -5.13 -13.95 11.94
C VAL A 218 -4.06 -12.87 12.07
N GLN A 219 -3.75 -12.51 13.32
CA GLN A 219 -2.75 -11.48 13.64
C GLN A 219 -1.49 -12.11 14.22
N TRP A 220 -0.78 -12.86 13.38
CA TRP A 220 0.46 -13.52 13.73
C TRP A 220 1.52 -13.30 12.64
N PRO A 221 2.77 -12.95 12.93
CA PRO A 221 3.41 -12.85 14.25
C PRO A 221 3.09 -11.53 14.96
N SER A 222 3.43 -11.45 16.25
CA SER A 222 3.23 -10.21 17.03
C SER A 222 4.14 -9.08 16.55
N ALA A 223 3.78 -7.84 16.90
CA ALA A 223 4.45 -6.62 16.43
C ALA A 223 5.98 -6.61 16.62
N LYS A 224 6.49 -7.25 17.69
CA LYS A 224 7.93 -7.37 17.98
C LYS A 224 8.63 -8.36 17.05
N TRP A 225 7.95 -9.47 16.71
CA TRP A 225 8.51 -10.56 15.92
C TRP A 225 8.33 -10.38 14.41
N LEU A 226 7.53 -9.41 13.98
CA LEU A 226 7.27 -9.12 12.57
C LEU A 226 8.55 -8.81 11.77
N VAL A 227 9.60 -8.29 12.42
CA VAL A 227 10.88 -7.99 11.79
C VAL A 227 11.53 -9.23 11.18
N VAL A 228 11.42 -10.39 11.84
CA VAL A 228 12.08 -11.64 11.40
C VAL A 228 11.61 -12.09 10.02
N PRO A 229 10.31 -12.36 9.78
CA PRO A 229 9.86 -12.77 8.46
C PRO A 229 10.01 -11.66 7.43
N VAL A 230 9.98 -10.38 7.82
CA VAL A 230 10.23 -9.25 6.90
C VAL A 230 11.66 -9.28 6.38
N VAL A 231 12.65 -9.51 7.25
CA VAL A 231 14.06 -9.64 6.85
C VAL A 231 14.28 -10.87 5.99
N VAL A 232 13.64 -12.00 6.31
CA VAL A 232 13.71 -13.23 5.49
C VAL A 232 13.26 -12.98 4.05
N ARG A 233 12.34 -12.02 3.80
CA ARG A 233 11.89 -11.69 2.43
C ARG A 233 13.04 -11.28 1.51
N PHE A 234 14.13 -10.69 2.03
CA PHE A 234 15.27 -10.32 1.19
C PHE A 234 15.89 -11.52 0.46
N ALA A 235 15.70 -12.74 0.97
CA ALA A 235 16.10 -13.97 0.28
C ALA A 235 15.35 -14.18 -1.05
N PHE A 236 14.14 -13.62 -1.24
CA PHE A 236 13.43 -13.72 -2.51
C PHE A 236 14.16 -13.04 -3.66
N ILE A 237 14.96 -11.99 -3.39
CA ILE A 237 15.68 -11.25 -4.43
C ILE A 237 16.64 -12.18 -5.19
N PRO A 238 17.64 -12.80 -4.55
CA PRO A 238 18.52 -13.73 -5.25
C PRO A 238 17.77 -14.97 -5.77
N LEU A 239 16.83 -15.52 -4.99
CA LEU A 239 16.11 -16.74 -5.38
C LEU A 239 15.35 -16.57 -6.70
N ILE A 240 14.64 -15.45 -6.88
CA ILE A 240 13.89 -15.19 -8.12
C ILE A 240 14.82 -14.80 -9.27
N MET A 241 15.93 -14.08 -9.00
CA MET A 241 16.94 -13.79 -10.03
C MET A 241 17.61 -15.07 -10.59
N PHE A 242 17.75 -16.12 -9.77
CA PHE A 242 18.30 -17.40 -10.19
C PHE A 242 17.31 -18.33 -10.91
N CYS A 243 16.03 -17.97 -10.98
CA CYS A 243 15.08 -18.61 -11.89
C CYS A 243 15.47 -18.36 -13.36
N ASN A 244 14.67 -18.91 -14.29
CA ASN A 244 14.75 -18.60 -15.72
C ASN A 244 14.31 -17.15 -16.05
N TYR A 245 14.84 -16.19 -15.31
CA TYR A 245 14.82 -14.75 -15.56
C TYR A 245 15.71 -14.43 -16.77
N ARG A 246 15.16 -13.83 -17.82
CA ARG A 246 15.92 -13.56 -19.06
C ARG A 246 16.09 -12.06 -19.29
N PRO A 247 17.02 -11.40 -18.58
CA PRO A 247 17.35 -9.99 -18.85
C PRO A 247 18.05 -9.85 -20.21
N GLY A 248 18.12 -8.62 -20.73
CA GLY A 248 18.86 -8.34 -21.97
C GLY A 248 20.34 -8.75 -21.93
N PHE A 249 20.98 -8.68 -20.75
CA PHE A 249 22.34 -9.18 -20.51
C PHE A 249 22.38 -9.97 -19.20
N ARG A 250 22.87 -11.22 -19.25
CA ARG A 250 22.93 -12.13 -18.08
C ARG A 250 24.38 -12.56 -17.83
N THR A 251 24.88 -12.33 -16.61
CA THR A 251 26.23 -12.73 -16.17
C THR A 251 26.25 -14.04 -15.39
N TRP A 252 25.19 -14.36 -14.63
CA TRP A 252 25.10 -15.56 -13.79
C TRP A 252 24.20 -16.63 -14.40
N GLY A 253 24.49 -17.92 -14.19
CA GLY A 253 23.70 -19.04 -14.72
C GLY A 253 22.30 -19.19 -14.11
N VAL A 254 21.42 -19.96 -14.76
CA VAL A 254 20.11 -20.36 -14.21
C VAL A 254 20.32 -21.51 -13.23
N LEU A 255 19.78 -21.40 -12.02
CA LEU A 255 19.80 -22.49 -11.04
C LEU A 255 18.45 -23.23 -10.97
N PHE A 256 17.35 -22.50 -11.18
CA PHE A 256 16.00 -23.06 -11.14
C PHE A 256 15.31 -22.94 -12.50
N ASP A 257 15.39 -24.01 -13.29
CA ASP A 257 14.70 -24.11 -14.59
C ASP A 257 13.22 -24.49 -14.44
N ASN A 258 12.82 -25.03 -13.28
CA ASN A 258 11.47 -25.51 -13.03
C ASN A 258 10.52 -24.35 -12.73
N VAL A 259 9.55 -24.12 -13.62
CA VAL A 259 8.53 -23.07 -13.48
C VAL A 259 7.71 -23.17 -12.19
N TRP A 260 7.48 -24.38 -11.67
CA TRP A 260 6.72 -24.57 -10.44
C TRP A 260 7.44 -24.04 -9.21
N VAL A 261 8.78 -24.07 -9.22
CA VAL A 261 9.61 -23.47 -8.16
C VAL A 261 9.43 -21.96 -8.18
N TYR A 262 9.45 -21.34 -9.37
CA TYR A 262 9.14 -19.91 -9.51
C TYR A 262 7.73 -19.57 -9.03
N ILE A 263 6.70 -20.31 -9.48
CA ILE A 263 5.31 -20.07 -9.08
C ILE A 263 5.16 -20.17 -7.56
N LEU A 264 5.73 -21.20 -6.93
CA LEU A 264 5.69 -21.37 -5.47
C LEU A 264 6.34 -20.17 -4.75
N MET A 265 7.54 -19.76 -5.17
CA MET A 265 8.24 -18.62 -4.56
C MET A 265 7.48 -17.31 -4.76
N ALA A 266 6.96 -17.09 -5.97
CA ALA A 266 6.12 -15.93 -6.27
C ALA A 266 4.86 -15.92 -5.39
N SER A 267 4.17 -17.06 -5.26
CA SER A 267 2.98 -17.19 -4.42
C SER A 267 3.26 -16.86 -2.96
N ILE A 268 4.32 -17.44 -2.38
CA ILE A 268 4.71 -17.17 -0.99
C ILE A 268 5.04 -15.68 -0.84
N MET A 269 5.84 -15.11 -1.74
CA MET A 269 6.23 -13.69 -1.70
C MET A 269 5.02 -12.75 -1.76
N SER A 270 4.04 -13.06 -2.60
CA SER A 270 2.81 -12.28 -2.79
C SER A 270 1.89 -12.32 -1.57
N ILE A 271 1.57 -13.52 -1.05
CA ILE A 271 0.75 -13.68 0.16
C ILE A 271 1.39 -12.94 1.33
N THR A 272 2.69 -13.18 1.54
CA THR A 272 3.43 -12.54 2.64
C THR A 272 3.57 -11.03 2.44
N SER A 273 3.52 -10.52 1.20
CA SER A 273 3.58 -9.07 0.93
C SER A 273 2.34 -8.38 1.49
N GLY A 274 1.15 -8.85 1.09
CA GLY A 274 -0.10 -8.29 1.57
C GLY A 274 -0.23 -8.48 3.07
N TYR A 275 -0.04 -9.71 3.54
CA TYR A 275 -0.22 -10.06 4.95
C TYR A 275 0.68 -9.25 5.90
N PHE A 276 2.00 -9.19 5.69
CA PHE A 276 2.90 -8.46 6.59
C PHE A 276 2.75 -6.93 6.49
N SER A 277 2.42 -6.39 5.30
CA SER A 277 2.12 -4.96 5.17
C SER A 277 0.87 -4.57 5.97
N SER A 278 -0.20 -5.39 5.90
CA SER A 278 -1.43 -5.16 6.67
C SER A 278 -1.20 -5.29 8.17
N LEU A 279 -0.45 -6.30 8.64
CA LEU A 279 -0.12 -6.44 10.07
C LEU A 279 0.67 -5.23 10.59
N ALA A 280 1.71 -4.80 9.87
CA ALA A 280 2.50 -3.64 10.30
C ALA A 280 1.65 -2.37 10.41
N MET A 281 0.74 -2.15 9.45
CA MET A 281 -0.20 -1.01 9.47
C MET A 281 -1.24 -1.14 10.58
N MET A 282 -1.71 -2.34 10.92
CA MET A 282 -2.63 -2.57 12.04
C MET A 282 -1.97 -2.40 13.42
N TYR A 283 -0.66 -2.69 13.52
CA TYR A 283 0.07 -2.56 14.78
C TYR A 283 0.43 -1.12 15.11
N ALA A 284 0.62 -0.24 14.13
CA ALA A 284 1.04 1.14 14.37
C ALA A 284 0.06 1.93 15.28
N PRO A 285 -1.26 1.92 15.03
CA PRO A 285 -2.24 2.64 15.87
C PRO A 285 -2.41 2.03 17.27
N ARG A 286 -2.16 0.72 17.46
CA ARG A 286 -2.32 0.08 18.78
C ARG A 286 -1.32 0.55 19.83
N TYR A 287 -0.22 1.17 19.41
CA TYR A 287 0.73 1.80 20.33
C TYR A 287 0.24 3.13 20.90
N TYR A 288 -0.86 3.71 20.37
CA TYR A 288 -1.48 4.91 20.88
C TYR A 288 -3.00 4.92 20.58
N PRO A 289 -3.85 4.37 21.46
CA PRO A 289 -5.27 4.70 21.41
C PRO A 289 -5.41 6.19 21.73
N PHE A 290 -5.84 6.99 20.75
CA PHE A 290 -6.33 8.34 20.98
C PHE A 290 -7.71 8.28 21.66
#